data_AF-A0A9D5A1D8-F1
#
_entry.id   AF-A0A9D5A1D8-F1
#
_cell.length_a   1.000
_cell.length_b   1.000
_cell.length_c   1.000
_cell.angle_alpha   90.00
_cell.angle_beta   90.00
_cell.angle_gamma   90.00
#
_symmetry.space_group_name_H-M   'P 1'
#
loop_
_entity.id
_entity.type
_entity.pdbx_description
1 polymer ?
#
loop_
_entity_poly.entity_id
_entity_poly.type
_entity_poly.pdbx_seq_one_letter_code
_entity_poly.pdbx_strand_id
1 'polypeptide(L)'
;MRLYFGVDKPTLVVYSNSDMAGDIDSRMATSSYMVKFAGGVVAWQSRLQKCVTLSTTDVEFIDPTFHNRSKHIDVRYHWIHDVLDAKLLELAKVHTNDNGYDMMTKALPRGKFEVCCDITGLAISST
;
A
#
# COMPACT_ATOMS: atom_id res chain seq x y z
N MET A 1 -28.42 6.55 5.82
CA MET A 1 -28.26 6.32 4.37
C MET A 1 -27.80 4.89 4.16
N ARG A 2 -28.45 4.10 3.30
CA ARG A 2 -28.05 2.72 2.94
C ARG A 2 -27.94 2.66 1.42
N LEU A 3 -26.85 2.08 0.92
CA LEU A 3 -26.61 1.86 -0.50
C LEU A 3 -26.87 0.38 -0.79
N TYR A 4 -27.60 0.11 -1.88
CA TYR A 4 -27.78 -1.24 -2.42
C TYR A 4 -26.94 -1.35 -3.69
N PHE A 5 -26.17 -2.43 -3.82
CA PHE A 5 -25.50 -2.76 -5.08
C PHE A 5 -26.51 -3.41 -6.02
N GLY A 6 -26.32 -3.17 -7.33
CA GLY A 6 -27.15 -3.79 -8.37
C GLY A 6 -26.90 -5.30 -8.50
N VAL A 7 -27.06 -5.83 -9.71
CA VAL A 7 -26.92 -7.27 -10.00
C VAL A 7 -25.45 -7.73 -9.86
N ASP A 8 -24.49 -6.82 -10.06
CA ASP A 8 -23.07 -7.14 -10.04
C ASP A 8 -22.49 -7.15 -8.62
N LYS A 9 -21.63 -8.13 -8.36
CA LYS A 9 -20.87 -8.20 -7.10
C LYS A 9 -19.86 -7.05 -7.06
N PRO A 10 -19.90 -6.17 -6.04
CA PRO A 10 -18.95 -5.08 -5.97
C PRO A 10 -17.55 -5.62 -5.69
N THR A 11 -16.58 -5.24 -6.54
CA THR A 11 -15.18 -5.60 -6.37
C THR A 11 -14.50 -4.62 -5.41
N LEU A 12 -13.91 -5.16 -4.34
CA LEU A 12 -12.99 -4.43 -3.46
C LEU A 12 -11.56 -4.68 -3.95
N VAL A 13 -10.84 -3.63 -4.30
CA VAL A 13 -9.43 -3.71 -4.72
C VAL A 13 -8.59 -2.84 -3.82
N VAL A 14 -7.54 -3.41 -3.24
CA VAL A 14 -6.60 -2.68 -2.38
C VAL A 14 -5.24 -2.68 -3.04
N TYR A 15 -4.67 -1.49 -3.16
CA TYR A 15 -3.32 -1.28 -3.66
C TYR A 15 -2.46 -0.83 -2.49
N SER A 16 -1.24 -1.34 -2.42
CA SER A 16 -0.25 -0.87 -1.46
C SER A 16 1.06 -0.66 -2.18
N ASN A 17 1.73 0.44 -1.86
CA ASN A 17 3.05 0.74 -2.36
C ASN A 17 3.94 1.18 -1.20
N SER A 18 5.23 0.94 -1.34
CA SER A 18 6.23 1.44 -0.41
C SER A 18 7.45 1.88 -1.19
N ASP A 19 7.96 3.08 -0.91
CA ASP A 19 9.17 3.59 -1.53
C ASP A 19 10.19 4.00 -0.47
N MET A 20 11.46 3.66 -0.71
CA MET A 20 12.60 4.12 0.08
C MET A 20 13.43 5.06 -0.77
N ALA A 21 13.13 6.35 -0.71
CA ALA A 21 13.85 7.36 -1.44
C ALA A 21 15.12 7.77 -0.68
N GLY A 22 16.25 7.13 -1.02
CA GLY A 22 17.58 7.74 -1.24
C GLY A 22 18.27 8.60 -0.17
N ASP A 23 17.66 8.91 0.98
CA ASP A 23 18.31 9.71 2.01
C ASP A 23 19.12 8.80 2.95
N ILE A 24 20.44 8.79 2.75
CA ILE A 24 21.42 8.06 3.57
C ILE A 24 21.33 8.48 5.04
N ASP A 25 20.91 9.73 5.31
CA ASP A 25 20.93 10.33 6.64
C ASP A 25 19.61 10.17 7.40
N SER A 26 18.45 10.24 6.72
CA SER A 26 17.15 10.14 7.42
C SER A 26 16.49 8.75 7.39
N ARG A 27 16.90 7.86 6.46
CA ARG A 27 16.37 6.49 6.30
C ARG A 27 14.84 6.42 6.45
N MET A 28 14.10 7.27 5.74
CA MET A 28 12.63 7.28 5.81
C MET A 28 12.02 6.53 4.63
N ALA A 29 11.07 5.65 4.91
CA ALA A 29 10.29 4.90 3.93
C ALA A 29 8.88 5.47 3.86
N THR A 30 8.35 5.76 2.67
CA THR A 30 6.95 6.17 2.52
C THR A 30 6.13 4.94 2.16
N SER A 31 5.18 4.57 3.02
CA SER A 31 4.21 3.50 2.77
C SER A 31 2.84 4.10 2.50
N SER A 32 2.14 3.61 1.48
CA SER A 32 0.80 4.04 1.13
C SER A 32 -0.13 2.86 0.83
N TYR A 33 -1.42 3.12 0.94
CA TYR A 33 -2.46 2.25 0.42
C TYR A 33 -3.60 3.06 -0.20
N MET A 34 -4.29 2.44 -1.15
CA MET A 34 -5.53 2.95 -1.74
C MET A 34 -6.54 1.82 -1.85
N VAL A 35 -7.77 2.10 -1.41
CA VAL A 35 -8.89 1.17 -1.45
C VAL A 35 -9.87 1.68 -2.50
N LYS A 36 -10.09 0.85 -3.51
CA LYS A 36 -11.16 1.01 -4.50
C LYS A 36 -12.30 0.06 -4.19
N PHE A 37 -13.52 0.54 -4.33
CA PHE A 37 -14.72 -0.25 -4.16
C PHE A 37 -15.69 0.08 -5.30
N ALA A 38 -16.11 -0.96 -6.03
CA ALA A 38 -16.91 -0.82 -7.26
C ALA A 38 -16.30 0.17 -8.28
N GLY A 39 -14.97 0.17 -8.42
CA GLY A 39 -14.22 1.04 -9.34
C GLY A 39 -13.93 2.45 -8.81
N GLY A 40 -14.65 2.92 -7.79
CA GLY A 40 -14.42 4.22 -7.16
C GLY A 40 -13.41 4.16 -6.02
N VAL A 41 -12.60 5.20 -5.85
CA VAL A 41 -11.70 5.34 -4.68
C VAL A 41 -12.52 5.71 -3.44
N VAL A 42 -12.42 4.90 -2.38
CA VAL A 42 -13.16 5.13 -1.12
C VAL A 42 -12.26 5.51 0.04
N ALA A 43 -11.00 5.10 0.03
CA ALA A 43 -10.03 5.46 1.06
C ALA A 43 -8.61 5.44 0.49
N TRP A 44 -7.76 6.31 1.00
CA TRP A 44 -6.35 6.32 0.66
C TRP A 44 -5.55 6.87 1.83
N GLN A 45 -4.30 6.45 1.95
CA GLN A 45 -3.37 7.02 2.92
C GLN A 45 -1.95 6.94 2.36
N SER A 46 -1.15 7.98 2.61
CA SER A 46 0.29 7.95 2.46
C SER A 46 0.93 8.37 3.77
N ARG A 47 1.91 7.59 4.25
CA ARG A 47 2.55 7.81 5.54
C ARG A 47 4.05 7.62 5.42
N LEU A 48 4.79 8.63 5.86
CA LEU A 48 6.22 8.53 6.10
C LEU A 48 6.48 7.69 7.35
N GLN A 49 7.28 6.65 7.21
CA GLN A 49 7.72 5.75 8.27
C GLN A 49 9.23 5.90 8.45
N LYS A 50 9.67 5.97 9.70
CA LYS A 50 11.10 6.00 10.02
C LYS A 50 11.62 4.56 9.93
N CYS A 51 12.54 4.27 9.01
CA CYS A 51 13.16 2.94 8.90
C CYS A 51 14.18 2.79 10.03
N VAL A 52 13.88 1.93 10.99
CA VAL A 52 14.80 1.61 12.08
C VAL A 52 15.40 0.23 11.82
N THR A 53 16.72 0.24 11.56
CA THR A 53 17.70 -0.87 11.52
C THR A 53 17.51 -1.98 10.46
N LEU A 54 18.62 -2.36 9.81
CA LEU A 54 18.69 -3.26 8.64
C LEU A 54 18.66 -4.77 8.99
N SER A 55 18.49 -5.12 10.27
CA SER A 55 18.61 -6.48 10.78
C SER A 55 17.63 -6.68 11.93
N THR A 56 16.76 -7.68 11.83
CA THR A 56 15.80 -8.07 12.87
C THR A 56 16.50 -8.45 14.18
N THR A 57 17.67 -9.08 14.09
CA THR A 57 18.48 -9.51 15.25
C THR A 57 18.98 -8.34 16.09
N ASP A 58 19.41 -7.25 15.45
CA ASP A 58 19.93 -6.08 16.17
C ASP A 58 18.81 -5.32 16.89
N VAL A 59 17.60 -5.28 16.32
CA VAL A 59 16.45 -4.60 16.94
C VAL A 59 15.86 -5.43 18.07
N GLU A 60 15.81 -6.75 17.94
CA GLU A 60 15.30 -7.64 19.00
C GLU A 60 16.18 -7.60 20.26
N PHE A 61 17.49 -7.37 20.10
CA PHE A 61 18.41 -7.18 21.23
C PHE A 61 18.21 -5.82 21.94
N ILE A 62 17.83 -4.78 21.21
CA ILE A 62 17.73 -3.40 21.71
C ILE A 62 16.31 -3.07 22.20
N ASP A 63 15.27 -3.70 21.65
CA ASP A 63 13.87 -3.46 21.99
C ASP A 63 13.10 -4.79 22.16
N PRO A 64 12.79 -5.22 23.40
CA PRO A 64 12.04 -6.44 23.65
C PRO A 64 10.60 -6.40 23.12
N THR A 65 10.05 -5.22 22.81
CA THR A 65 8.74 -5.11 22.13
C THR A 65 8.83 -5.55 20.67
N PHE A 66 10.03 -5.50 20.06
CA PHE A 66 10.26 -5.92 18.68
C PHE A 66 10.09 -7.42 18.52
N HIS A 67 10.56 -8.23 19.46
CA HIS A 67 10.35 -9.69 19.45
C HIS A 67 8.86 -10.07 19.42
N ASN A 68 8.01 -9.33 20.15
CA ASN A 68 6.57 -9.52 20.07
C ASN A 68 5.98 -9.02 18.73
N ARG A 69 6.50 -7.91 18.17
CA ARG A 69 6.11 -7.43 16.83
C ARG A 69 6.47 -8.42 15.73
N SER A 70 7.65 -9.05 15.79
CA SER A 70 8.08 -10.10 14.85
C SER A 70 7.08 -11.27 14.83
N LYS A 71 6.67 -11.76 16.01
CA LYS A 71 5.63 -12.81 16.11
C LYS A 71 4.30 -12.38 15.48
N HIS A 72 3.88 -11.13 15.67
CA HIS A 72 2.66 -10.63 15.02
C HIS A 72 2.79 -10.54 13.50
N ILE A 73 3.98 -10.27 12.97
CA ILE A 73 4.25 -10.30 11.53
C ILE A 73 4.13 -11.73 11.00
N ASP A 74 4.74 -12.71 11.67
CA ASP A 74 4.67 -14.12 11.27
C ASP A 74 3.24 -14.66 11.26
N VAL A 75 2.46 -14.36 12.31
CA VAL A 75 1.04 -14.77 12.38
C VAL A 75 0.23 -14.16 11.25
N ARG A 76 0.44 -12.88 10.93
CA ARG A 76 -0.26 -12.21 9.82
C ARG A 76 0.17 -12.77 8.47
N TYR A 77 1.44 -13.08 8.30
CA TYR A 77 1.95 -13.70 7.07
C TYR A 77 1.27 -15.04 6.81
N HIS A 78 1.22 -15.93 7.81
CA HIS A 78 0.53 -17.21 7.70
C HIS A 78 -0.96 -17.02 7.36
N TRP A 79 -1.65 -16.11 8.07
CA TRP A 79 -3.05 -15.84 7.77
C TRP A 79 -3.28 -15.32 6.35
N ILE A 80 -2.43 -14.42 5.84
CA ILE A 80 -2.52 -13.93 4.46
C ILE A 80 -2.37 -15.09 3.48
N HIS A 81 -1.41 -15.99 3.72
CA HIS A 81 -1.23 -17.18 2.90
C HIS A 81 -2.45 -18.12 2.93
N ASP A 82 -3.02 -18.38 4.11
CA ASP A 82 -4.23 -19.21 4.24
C ASP A 82 -5.41 -18.62 3.45
N VAL A 83 -5.58 -17.29 3.49
CA VAL A 83 -6.64 -16.58 2.77
C VAL A 83 -6.40 -16.60 1.25
N LEU A 84 -5.15 -16.52 0.80
CA LEU A 84 -4.77 -16.69 -0.61
C LEU A 84 -5.06 -18.11 -1.10
N ASP A 85 -4.67 -19.12 -0.32
CA ASP A 85 -4.90 -20.53 -0.65
C ASP A 85 -6.39 -20.88 -0.68
N ALA A 86 -7.17 -20.28 0.22
CA ALA A 86 -8.63 -20.38 0.22
C ALA A 86 -9.32 -19.60 -0.92
N LYS A 87 -8.55 -18.90 -1.77
CA LYS A 87 -9.05 -18.03 -2.87
C LYS A 87 -10.04 -16.96 -2.40
N LEU A 88 -9.88 -16.52 -1.16
CA LEU A 88 -10.65 -15.40 -0.60
C LEU A 88 -10.01 -14.05 -0.95
N LEU A 89 -8.71 -14.07 -1.29
CA LEU A 89 -7.94 -12.94 -1.79
C LEU A 89 -7.14 -13.38 -3.02
N GLU A 90 -6.91 -12.48 -3.96
CA GLU A 90 -5.93 -12.65 -5.03
C GLU A 90 -4.89 -11.54 -4.92
N LEU A 91 -3.61 -11.92 -4.84
CA LEU A 91 -2.51 -10.97 -4.83
C LEU A 91 -1.95 -10.83 -6.25
N ALA A 92 -2.12 -9.64 -6.83
CA ALA A 92 -1.58 -9.30 -8.15
C ALA A 92 -0.44 -8.29 -8.03
N LYS A 93 0.72 -8.61 -8.61
CA LYS A 93 1.82 -7.66 -8.74
C LYS A 93 1.54 -6.74 -9.93
N VAL A 94 1.42 -5.44 -9.67
CA VAL A 94 1.31 -4.42 -10.71
C VAL A 94 2.72 -4.00 -11.15
N HIS A 95 2.95 -3.92 -12.46
CA HIS A 95 4.22 -3.48 -12.99
C HIS A 95 4.42 -1.97 -12.75
N THR A 96 5.64 -1.52 -12.46
CA THR A 96 5.93 -0.13 -12.04
C THR A 96 5.40 0.93 -13.00
N ASN A 97 5.42 0.67 -14.32
CA ASN A 97 4.93 1.63 -15.30
C ASN A 97 3.40 1.74 -15.34
N ASP A 98 2.69 0.72 -14.87
CA ASP A 98 1.23 0.66 -14.79
C ASP A 98 0.74 0.93 -13.36
N ASN A 99 1.67 1.18 -12.44
CA ASN A 99 1.40 1.45 -11.04
C ASN A 99 1.02 2.92 -10.87
N GLY A 100 -0.24 3.25 -11.15
CA GLY A 100 -0.81 4.58 -10.90
C GLY A 100 -0.71 5.04 -9.42
N TYR A 101 -0.29 4.15 -8.53
CA TYR A 101 -0.10 4.37 -7.10
C TYR A 101 1.28 4.93 -6.74
N ASP A 102 2.20 5.02 -7.70
CA ASP A 102 3.51 5.66 -7.49
C ASP A 102 3.36 7.13 -7.07
N MET A 103 2.29 7.82 -7.51
CA MET A 103 2.03 9.21 -7.09
C MET A 103 1.86 9.36 -5.57
N MET A 104 1.51 8.27 -4.87
CA MET A 104 1.24 8.31 -3.44
C MET A 104 2.50 8.19 -2.59
N THR A 105 3.56 7.58 -3.14
CA THR A 105 4.81 7.35 -2.39
C THR A 105 5.98 8.14 -2.95
N LYS A 106 5.88 8.65 -4.18
CA LYS A 106 6.95 9.34 -4.90
C LYS A 106 6.53 10.74 -5.34
N ALA A 107 7.47 11.67 -5.29
CA ALA A 107 7.36 12.92 -6.03
C ALA A 107 7.53 12.64 -7.52
N LEU A 108 6.43 12.74 -8.29
CA LEU A 108 6.42 12.44 -9.72
C LEU A 108 6.48 13.72 -10.57
N PRO A 109 7.18 13.69 -11.73
CA PRO A 109 7.01 14.71 -12.76
C PRO A 109 5.55 14.78 -13.22
N ARG A 110 5.08 15.97 -13.59
CA ARG A 110 3.68 16.22 -13.97
C ARG A 110 3.10 15.21 -14.97
N GLY A 111 3.82 14.86 -16.03
CA GLY A 111 3.33 13.89 -17.01
C GLY A 111 3.10 12.49 -16.44
N LYS A 112 3.95 12.03 -15.52
CA LYS A 112 3.72 10.74 -14.82
C LYS A 112 2.58 10.84 -13.82
N PHE A 113 2.43 11.99 -13.17
CA PHE A 113 1.32 12.26 -12.25
C PHE A 113 -0.03 12.20 -12.98
N GLU A 114 -0.14 12.84 -14.16
CA GLU A 114 -1.36 12.80 -14.99
C GLU A 114 -1.73 11.37 -15.40
N VAL A 115 -0.76 10.58 -15.89
CA VAL A 115 -0.98 9.15 -16.20
C VAL A 115 -1.45 8.36 -14.97
N CYS A 116 -0.87 8.64 -13.80
CA CYS A 116 -1.29 8.00 -12.57
C CYS A 116 -2.73 8.38 -12.18
N CYS A 117 -3.14 9.63 -12.39
CA CYS A 117 -4.52 10.08 -12.15
C CYS A 117 -5.51 9.34 -13.05
N ASP A 118 -5.18 9.17 -14.33
CA ASP A 118 -6.02 8.44 -15.29
C ASP A 118 -6.19 6.97 -14.89
N ILE A 119 -5.09 6.28 -14.52
CA ILE A 119 -5.11 4.88 -14.05
C ILE A 119 -5.94 4.74 -12.76
N THR A 120 -5.82 5.72 -11.85
CA THR A 120 -6.49 5.67 -10.56
C THR A 120 -7.95 6.14 -10.62
N GLY A 121 -8.37 6.81 -11.70
CA GLY A 121 -9.71 7.38 -11.87
C GLY A 121 -9.90 8.68 -11.07
N LEU A 122 -8.80 9.38 -10.75
CA LEU A 122 -8.81 10.64 -10.03
C LEU A 122 -8.87 11.82 -11.01
N ALA A 123 -9.75 12.78 -10.76
CA ALA A 123 -9.82 13.99 -11.55
C ALA A 123 -8.82 15.03 -11.05
N ILE A 124 -8.09 15.64 -11.98
CA ILE A 124 -7.24 16.81 -11.69
C ILE A 124 -8.13 18.05 -11.82
N SER A 125 -8.53 18.63 -10.70
CA SER A 125 -9.15 19.95 -10.70
C SER A 125 -8.06 21.01 -10.83
N SER A 126 -7.99 21.70 -11.97
CA SER A 126 -7.19 22.92 -12.07
C SER A 126 -7.73 23.95 -11.08
N THR A 127 -6.87 24.39 -10.15
CA THR A 127 -7.15 25.53 -9.25
C THR A 127 -6.85 26.84 -9.96
#